data_AF-A0A7C3ZRH6-F1
#
_entry.id   AF-A0A7C3ZRH6-F1
#
_cell.length_a   1.000
_cell.length_b   1.000
_cell.length_c   1.000
_cell.angle_alpha   90.00
_cell.angle_beta   90.00
_cell.angle_gamma   90.00
#
_symmetry.space_group_name_H-M   'P 1'
#
loop_
_entity.id
_entity.type
_entity.pdbx_description
1 polymer ?
#
loop_
_entity_poly.entity_id
_entity_poly.type
_entity_poly.pdbx_seq_one_letter_code
_entity_poly.pdbx_strand_id
1 'polypeptide(L)'
;LASADLTTLDTDPALQNYAIQYGRATFATFCSQCHGSGAAGAKGYPNLLDNDWLWGGDVNTIQTTVAHGIRSVSDEDTRLGDMPGWGDMLEEEELNQVIEYVVGLAGGENDAALAEEGKVVFEDNCSACHGETAEGDRDLGAPNLTDAIWLFGDSRDAITESIINGRAGVMPSWNGKLSASQIAAVSAYVHQLGGGE
;
A
#
# COMPACT_ATOMS: atom_id res chain seq x y z
N LEU A 1 -11.28 15.76 19.28
CA LEU A 1 -10.81 14.99 18.10
C LEU A 1 -9.86 15.80 17.23
N ALA A 2 -10.23 16.97 16.70
CA ALA A 2 -9.37 17.76 15.80
C ALA A 2 -7.93 18.01 16.30
N SER A 3 -7.70 18.05 17.61
CA SER A 3 -6.39 18.24 18.24
C SER A 3 -6.01 17.13 19.22
N ALA A 4 -6.71 15.99 19.15
CA ALA A 4 -6.43 14.86 20.05
C ALA A 4 -5.20 14.11 19.54
N ASP A 5 -4.36 13.66 20.47
CA ASP A 5 -3.34 12.66 20.16
C ASP A 5 -4.04 11.33 19.91
N LEU A 6 -3.93 10.81 18.68
CA LEU A 6 -4.59 9.58 18.29
C LEU A 6 -3.99 8.35 18.98
N THR A 7 -2.73 8.43 19.42
CA THR A 7 -2.03 7.33 20.09
C THR A 7 -2.55 7.09 21.50
N THR A 8 -3.27 8.05 22.10
CA THR A 8 -3.80 7.94 23.46
C THR A 8 -5.31 7.69 23.51
N LEU A 9 -5.96 7.41 22.39
CA LEU A 9 -7.41 7.26 22.33
C LEU A 9 -7.92 6.12 23.22
N ASP A 10 -7.15 5.05 23.36
CA ASP A 10 -7.43 3.91 24.23
C ASP A 10 -7.57 4.29 25.72
N THR A 11 -6.93 5.39 26.15
CA THR A 11 -7.00 5.90 27.52
C THR A 11 -8.32 6.59 27.87
N ASP A 12 -9.14 6.95 26.87
CA ASP A 12 -10.47 7.53 27.03
C ASP A 12 -11.51 6.75 26.20
N PRO A 13 -12.17 5.73 26.79
CA PRO A 13 -13.13 4.88 26.07
C PRO A 13 -14.32 5.64 25.47
N ALA A 14 -14.73 6.76 26.07
CA ALA A 14 -15.83 7.57 25.55
C ALA A 14 -15.39 8.31 24.28
N LEU A 15 -14.19 8.91 24.31
CA LEU A 15 -13.60 9.56 23.15
C LEU A 15 -13.27 8.54 22.04
N GLN A 16 -12.73 7.38 22.39
CA GLN A 16 -12.46 6.29 21.46
C GLN A 16 -13.73 5.86 20.74
N ASN A 17 -14.80 5.54 21.47
CA ASN A 17 -16.06 5.12 20.85
C ASN A 17 -16.63 6.21 19.93
N TYR A 18 -16.58 7.47 20.36
CA TYR A 18 -16.99 8.59 19.51
C TYR A 18 -16.15 8.67 18.22
N ALA A 19 -14.82 8.56 18.32
CA ALA A 19 -13.92 8.54 17.16
C ALA A 19 -14.27 7.41 16.18
N ILE A 20 -14.45 6.19 16.70
CA ILE A 20 -14.78 5.01 15.90
C ILE A 20 -16.13 5.16 15.19
N GLN A 21 -17.19 5.58 15.88
CA GLN A 21 -18.51 5.74 15.25
C GLN A 21 -18.50 6.85 14.18
N TYR A 22 -17.82 7.96 14.46
CA TYR A 22 -17.71 9.04 13.50
C TYR A 22 -16.83 8.68 12.31
N GLY A 23 -15.74 7.95 12.56
CA GLY A 23 -14.83 7.42 11.55
C GLY A 23 -15.53 6.43 10.63
N ARG A 24 -16.33 5.52 11.18
CA ARG A 24 -17.15 4.56 10.40
C ARG A 24 -18.13 5.27 9.46
N ALA A 25 -18.81 6.31 9.94
CA ALA A 25 -19.73 7.09 9.10
C ALA A 25 -18.97 7.84 7.98
N THR A 26 -17.80 8.39 8.30
CA THR A 26 -16.91 9.06 7.34
C THR A 26 -16.42 8.06 6.28
N PHE A 27 -15.93 6.89 6.72
CA PHE A 27 -15.45 5.82 5.84
C PHE A 27 -16.53 5.36 4.85
N ALA A 28 -17.73 5.07 5.36
CA ALA A 28 -18.84 4.64 4.53
C ALA A 28 -19.18 5.66 3.44
N THR A 29 -19.08 6.96 3.76
CA THR A 29 -19.43 8.05 2.84
C THR A 29 -18.35 8.32 1.80
N PHE A 30 -17.07 8.30 2.18
CA PHE A 30 -15.98 8.85 1.36
C PHE A 30 -14.92 7.83 0.91
N CYS A 31 -14.76 6.72 1.63
CA CYS A 31 -13.65 5.79 1.41
C CYS A 31 -14.12 4.44 0.83
N SER A 32 -15.35 4.04 1.15
CA SER A 32 -15.89 2.72 0.82
C SER A 32 -16.06 2.45 -0.67
N GLN A 33 -16.08 3.51 -1.51
CA GLN A 33 -16.18 3.35 -2.96
C GLN A 33 -14.91 2.75 -3.56
N CYS A 34 -13.75 2.96 -2.92
CA CYS A 34 -12.47 2.43 -3.35
C CYS A 34 -12.06 1.22 -2.50
N HIS A 35 -12.12 1.35 -1.17
CA HIS A 35 -11.69 0.31 -0.24
C HIS A 35 -12.79 -0.72 0.10
N GLY A 36 -13.96 -0.62 -0.53
CA GLY A 36 -15.10 -1.50 -0.29
C GLY A 36 -15.89 -1.14 0.98
N SER A 37 -17.16 -1.56 1.03
CA SER A 37 -18.06 -1.28 2.17
C SER A 37 -17.60 -1.94 3.48
N GLY A 38 -16.86 -3.04 3.37
CA GLY A 38 -16.24 -3.73 4.51
C GLY A 38 -14.78 -3.38 4.72
N ALA A 39 -14.22 -2.41 3.99
CA ALA A 39 -12.79 -2.06 3.99
C ALA A 39 -11.84 -3.17 3.48
N ALA A 40 -12.38 -4.24 2.89
CA ALA A 40 -11.62 -5.38 2.38
C ALA A 40 -10.84 -5.09 1.07
N GLY A 41 -10.94 -3.88 0.52
CA GLY A 41 -10.28 -3.51 -0.72
C GLY A 41 -10.88 -4.18 -1.97
N ALA A 42 -10.09 -4.13 -3.03
CA ALA A 42 -10.31 -4.79 -4.32
C ALA A 42 -8.97 -4.85 -5.07
N LYS A 43 -8.90 -5.49 -6.24
CA LYS A 43 -7.67 -5.44 -7.06
C LYS A 43 -7.27 -3.97 -7.33
N GLY A 44 -6.05 -3.61 -6.93
CA GLY A 44 -5.54 -2.23 -7.02
C GLY A 44 -5.96 -1.28 -5.89
N TYR A 45 -6.80 -1.73 -4.94
CA TYR A 45 -7.20 -0.97 -3.75
C TYR A 45 -6.88 -1.77 -2.47
N PRO A 46 -5.99 -1.28 -1.60
CA PRO A 46 -5.55 -2.03 -0.43
C PRO A 46 -6.70 -2.49 0.46
N ASN A 47 -6.54 -3.70 1.00
CA ASN A 47 -7.35 -4.24 2.06
C ASN A 47 -6.92 -3.58 3.37
N LEU A 48 -7.84 -2.89 4.04
CA LEU A 48 -7.56 -2.16 5.28
C LEU A 48 -7.90 -2.98 6.54
N LEU A 49 -8.21 -4.27 6.37
CA LEU A 49 -8.51 -5.23 7.44
C LEU A 49 -7.31 -6.13 7.79
N ASP A 50 -6.33 -6.24 6.90
CA ASP A 50 -5.13 -7.03 7.15
C ASP A 50 -4.00 -6.18 7.73
N ASN A 51 -2.87 -6.82 8.00
CA ASN A 51 -1.69 -6.19 8.59
C ASN A 51 -0.63 -5.85 7.53
N ASP A 52 -0.95 -5.89 6.23
CA ASP A 52 -0.01 -5.50 5.17
C ASP A 52 -0.19 -4.02 4.81
N TRP A 53 0.74 -3.21 5.29
CA TRP A 53 0.70 -1.76 5.16
C TRP A 53 1.86 -1.27 4.28
N LEU A 54 1.52 -0.88 3.05
CA LEU A 54 2.48 -0.31 2.10
C LEU A 54 3.22 0.91 2.66
N TRP A 55 2.52 1.77 3.41
CA TRP A 55 3.08 3.05 3.91
C TRP A 55 3.23 3.08 5.43
N GLY A 56 3.02 1.96 6.13
CA GLY A 56 2.95 1.87 7.60
C GLY A 56 1.53 1.90 8.18
N GLY A 57 1.32 1.13 9.26
CA GLY A 57 0.01 0.84 9.84
C GLY A 57 -0.32 1.58 11.14
N ASP A 58 0.63 2.33 11.72
CA ASP A 58 0.35 3.10 12.94
C ASP A 58 -0.65 4.23 12.67
N VAL A 59 -1.39 4.62 13.71
CA VAL A 59 -2.51 5.57 13.56
C VAL A 59 -2.10 6.94 13.00
N ASN A 60 -0.89 7.42 13.29
CA ASN A 60 -0.41 8.72 12.80
C ASN A 60 0.01 8.62 11.33
N THR A 61 0.60 7.50 10.95
CA THR A 61 0.93 7.20 9.56
C THR A 61 -0.34 7.01 8.72
N ILE A 62 -1.35 6.30 9.23
CA ILE A 62 -2.67 6.22 8.58
C ILE A 62 -3.25 7.62 8.41
N GLN A 63 -3.22 8.45 9.46
CA GLN A 63 -3.71 9.84 9.41
C GLN A 63 -2.99 10.66 8.35
N THR A 64 -1.67 10.53 8.25
CA THR A 64 -0.87 11.20 7.22
C THR A 64 -1.31 10.74 5.82
N THR A 65 -1.60 9.46 5.63
CA THR A 65 -2.09 8.91 4.34
C THR A 65 -3.43 9.53 3.98
N VAL A 66 -4.35 9.58 4.96
CA VAL A 66 -5.69 10.13 4.75
C VAL A 66 -5.61 11.63 4.46
N ALA A 67 -4.79 12.36 5.21
CA ALA A 67 -4.65 13.80 5.07
C ALA A 67 -4.06 14.19 3.71
N HIS A 68 -2.89 13.66 3.37
CA HIS A 68 -2.07 14.12 2.25
C HIS A 68 -2.14 13.23 1.01
N GLY A 69 -2.67 12.02 1.15
CA GLY A 69 -2.78 11.07 0.05
C GLY A 69 -1.45 10.51 -0.43
N ILE A 70 -1.53 9.79 -1.55
CA ILE A 70 -0.41 9.18 -2.26
C ILE A 70 -0.51 9.63 -3.72
N ARG A 71 0.54 10.26 -4.24
CA ARG A 71 0.60 10.84 -5.58
C ARG A 71 -0.57 11.80 -5.86
N SER A 72 -1.03 12.48 -4.82
CA SER A 72 -2.17 13.41 -4.89
C SER A 72 -1.73 14.75 -5.44
N VAL A 73 -2.14 15.08 -6.67
CA VAL A 73 -1.80 16.35 -7.34
C VAL A 73 -2.32 17.61 -6.65
N SER A 74 -3.22 17.47 -5.68
CA SER A 74 -3.82 18.59 -4.94
C SER A 74 -3.14 18.91 -3.61
N ASP A 75 -2.08 18.19 -3.23
CA ASP A 75 -1.42 18.32 -1.93
C ASP A 75 0.10 18.20 -2.10
N GLU A 76 0.85 19.20 -1.66
CA GLU A 76 2.30 19.25 -1.83
C GLU A 76 3.06 18.32 -0.87
N ASP A 77 2.42 17.95 0.24
CA ASP A 77 2.95 17.03 1.25
C ASP A 77 2.53 15.58 0.95
N THR A 78 1.98 15.31 -0.24
CA THR A 78 1.57 13.97 -0.65
C THR A 78 2.76 13.02 -0.69
N ARG A 79 2.54 11.74 -0.35
CA ARG A 79 3.60 10.74 -0.46
C ARG A 79 3.84 10.35 -1.91
N LEU A 80 5.09 10.15 -2.26
CA LEU A 80 5.53 9.82 -3.61
C LEU A 80 6.31 8.51 -3.61
N GLY A 81 6.16 7.80 -4.72
CA GLY A 81 6.73 6.50 -5.01
C GLY A 81 5.94 5.94 -6.18
N ASP A 82 6.52 5.18 -7.07
CA ASP A 82 5.82 4.48 -8.14
C ASP A 82 6.70 3.34 -8.61
N MET A 83 6.07 2.26 -9.07
CA MET A 83 6.80 1.20 -9.74
C MET A 83 6.92 1.64 -11.21
N PRO A 84 8.12 1.95 -11.72
CA PRO A 84 8.27 2.27 -13.13
C PRO A 84 7.97 1.04 -13.99
N GLY A 85 7.57 1.29 -15.24
CA GLY A 85 7.47 0.22 -16.24
C GLY A 85 8.83 -0.10 -16.81
N TRP A 86 9.23 -1.37 -16.73
CA TRP A 86 10.54 -1.84 -17.17
C TRP A 86 10.53 -2.40 -18.60
N GLY A 87 9.36 -2.49 -19.24
CA GLY A 87 9.21 -3.11 -20.57
C GLY A 87 10.07 -2.50 -21.68
N ASP A 88 10.33 -1.19 -21.61
CA ASP A 88 11.19 -0.47 -22.56
C ASP A 88 12.60 -0.19 -21.99
N MET A 89 12.87 -0.58 -20.74
CA MET A 89 14.13 -0.30 -20.03
C MET A 89 15.06 -1.52 -19.94
N LEU A 90 14.49 -2.72 -19.90
CA LEU A 90 15.21 -3.98 -19.85
C LEU A 90 15.08 -4.72 -21.18
N GLU A 91 16.08 -5.51 -21.53
CA GLU A 91 16.00 -6.40 -22.69
C GLU A 91 15.00 -7.54 -22.42
N GLU A 92 14.45 -8.14 -23.48
CA GLU A 92 13.44 -9.21 -23.35
C GLU A 92 13.92 -10.40 -22.50
N GLU A 93 15.20 -10.73 -22.61
CA GLU A 93 15.82 -11.79 -21.80
C GLU A 93 15.85 -11.43 -20.31
N GLU A 94 16.28 -10.21 -19.96
CA GLU A 94 16.32 -9.72 -18.58
C GLU A 94 14.92 -9.62 -17.97
N LEU A 95 13.93 -9.20 -18.76
CA LEU A 95 12.52 -9.19 -18.35
C LEU A 95 12.03 -10.58 -17.98
N ASN A 96 12.26 -11.57 -18.85
CA ASN A 96 11.84 -12.94 -18.57
C ASN A 96 12.53 -13.50 -17.32
N GLN A 97 13.84 -13.24 -17.17
CA GLN A 97 14.61 -13.65 -16.00
C GLN A 97 14.03 -13.06 -14.70
N VAL A 98 13.83 -11.73 -14.62
CA VAL A 98 13.32 -11.10 -13.40
C VAL A 98 11.86 -11.50 -13.11
N ILE A 99 11.03 -11.74 -14.14
CA ILE A 99 9.68 -12.27 -13.96
C ILE A 99 9.73 -13.65 -13.29
N GLU A 100 10.59 -14.55 -13.75
CA GLU A 100 10.74 -15.90 -13.15
C GLU A 100 11.23 -15.84 -11.71
N TYR A 101 12.13 -14.90 -11.41
CA TYR A 101 12.60 -14.67 -10.05
C TYR A 101 11.47 -14.20 -9.12
N VAL A 102 10.72 -13.16 -9.52
CA VAL A 102 9.63 -12.59 -8.71
C VAL A 102 8.45 -13.57 -8.58
N VAL A 103 8.13 -14.35 -9.63
CA VAL A 103 7.14 -15.44 -9.53
C VAL A 103 7.57 -16.47 -8.48
N GLY A 104 8.87 -16.80 -8.42
CA GLY A 104 9.42 -17.68 -7.39
C GLY A 104 9.29 -17.09 -5.98
N LEU A 105 9.54 -15.79 -5.81
CA LEU A 105 9.34 -15.09 -4.52
C LEU A 105 7.89 -15.15 -4.04
N ALA A 106 6.94 -15.01 -4.98
CA ALA A 106 5.50 -15.14 -4.72
C ALA A 106 5.05 -16.59 -4.42
N GLY A 107 5.96 -17.57 -4.45
CA GLY A 107 5.66 -18.98 -4.24
C GLY A 107 5.03 -19.68 -5.45
N GLY A 108 5.05 -19.06 -6.64
CA GLY A 108 4.58 -19.63 -7.88
C GLY A 108 5.58 -20.61 -8.52
N GLU A 109 5.10 -21.40 -9.49
CA GLU A 109 5.96 -22.26 -10.31
C GLU A 109 6.77 -21.43 -11.30
N ASN A 110 8.09 -21.53 -11.23
CA ASN A 110 9.04 -20.78 -12.04
C ASN A 110 10.12 -21.66 -12.69
N ASP A 111 10.76 -21.13 -13.74
CA ASP A 111 11.96 -21.69 -14.33
C ASP A 111 13.16 -21.33 -13.45
N ALA A 112 13.71 -22.32 -12.75
CA ALA A 112 14.80 -22.12 -11.80
C ALA A 112 16.10 -21.60 -12.46
N ALA A 113 16.35 -21.91 -13.73
CA ALA A 113 17.55 -21.43 -14.42
C ALA A 113 17.43 -19.94 -14.75
N LEU A 114 16.26 -19.52 -15.25
CA LEU A 114 15.98 -18.11 -15.51
C LEU A 114 15.86 -17.30 -14.21
N ALA A 115 15.30 -17.89 -13.16
CA ALA A 115 15.16 -17.22 -11.86
C ALA A 115 16.52 -16.94 -11.19
N GLU A 116 17.53 -17.80 -11.38
CA GLU A 116 18.88 -17.56 -10.86
C GLU A 116 19.52 -16.32 -11.52
N GLU A 117 19.41 -16.20 -12.84
CA GLU A 117 19.86 -15.00 -13.56
C GLU A 117 18.99 -13.77 -13.21
N GLY A 118 17.68 -13.99 -13.04
CA GLY A 118 16.71 -12.94 -12.67
C GLY A 118 16.96 -12.32 -11.31
N LYS A 119 17.58 -13.08 -10.40
CA LYS A 119 18.04 -12.56 -9.12
C LYS A 119 19.07 -11.43 -9.32
N VAL A 120 19.98 -11.56 -10.28
CA VAL A 120 20.96 -10.51 -10.59
C VAL A 120 20.26 -9.27 -11.12
N VAL A 121 19.32 -9.42 -12.06
CA VAL A 121 18.50 -8.32 -12.58
C VAL A 121 17.73 -7.62 -11.46
N PHE A 122 17.17 -8.39 -10.53
CA PHE A 122 16.46 -7.87 -9.36
C PHE A 122 17.40 -7.09 -8.43
N GLU A 123 18.58 -7.63 -8.12
CA GLU A 123 19.59 -6.98 -7.28
C GLU A 123 20.02 -5.64 -7.89
N ASP A 124 20.22 -5.57 -9.21
CA ASP A 124 20.69 -4.36 -9.90
C ASP A 124 19.61 -3.28 -10.04
N ASN A 125 18.33 -3.65 -10.19
CA ASN A 125 17.27 -2.72 -10.60
C ASN A 125 16.12 -2.58 -9.59
N CYS A 126 15.71 -3.67 -8.95
CA CYS A 126 14.49 -3.74 -8.15
C CYS A 126 14.75 -3.56 -6.66
N SER A 127 15.91 -4.03 -6.18
CA SER A 127 16.31 -4.01 -4.77
C SER A 127 16.38 -2.59 -4.18
N ALA A 128 16.62 -1.58 -5.03
CA ALA A 128 16.67 -0.19 -4.62
C ALA A 128 15.35 0.33 -4.01
N CYS A 129 14.22 -0.31 -4.34
CA CYS A 129 12.91 0.03 -3.76
C CYS A 129 12.30 -1.14 -2.99
N HIS A 130 12.51 -2.39 -3.44
CA HIS A 130 11.92 -3.55 -2.77
C HIS A 130 12.85 -4.18 -1.71
N GLY A 131 14.05 -3.65 -1.52
CA GLY A 131 15.06 -4.18 -0.61
C GLY A 131 15.80 -5.39 -1.19
N GLU A 132 17.00 -5.67 -0.66
CA GLU A 132 17.82 -6.83 -1.06
C GLU A 132 17.12 -8.17 -0.78
N THR A 133 16.27 -8.21 0.24
CA THR A 133 15.46 -9.37 0.65
C THR A 133 14.08 -9.39 0.00
N ALA A 134 13.75 -8.41 -0.86
CA ALA A 134 12.44 -8.22 -1.47
C ALA A 134 11.29 -7.98 -0.46
N GLU A 135 11.61 -7.57 0.77
CA GLU A 135 10.63 -7.32 1.86
C GLU A 135 9.89 -5.97 1.72
N GLY A 136 10.24 -5.16 0.72
CA GLY A 136 9.61 -3.86 0.46
C GLY A 136 10.27 -2.71 1.21
N ASP A 137 9.76 -1.50 0.95
CA ASP A 137 10.17 -0.27 1.62
C ASP A 137 8.94 0.62 1.87
N ARG A 138 8.64 0.83 3.15
CA ARG A 138 7.48 1.61 3.59
C ARG A 138 7.61 3.11 3.33
N ASP A 139 8.84 3.62 3.23
CA ASP A 139 9.08 5.03 2.92
C ASP A 139 8.78 5.34 1.45
N LEU A 140 8.80 4.31 0.59
CA LEU A 140 8.48 4.39 -0.84
C LEU A 140 7.10 3.83 -1.19
N GLY A 141 6.42 3.15 -0.24
CA GLY A 141 5.21 2.42 -0.52
C GLY A 141 5.43 1.16 -1.35
N ALA A 142 6.66 0.65 -1.39
CA ALA A 142 7.04 -0.53 -2.16
C ALA A 142 6.59 -1.80 -1.40
N PRO A 143 5.75 -2.66 -2.00
CA PRO A 143 5.24 -3.84 -1.33
C PRO A 143 6.32 -4.87 -1.06
N ASN A 144 6.07 -5.69 -0.02
CA ASN A 144 6.76 -6.95 0.19
C ASN A 144 6.40 -7.91 -0.94
N LEU A 145 7.42 -8.51 -1.59
CA LEU A 145 7.25 -9.46 -2.69
C LEU A 145 7.44 -10.92 -2.22
N THR A 146 7.64 -11.14 -0.93
CA THR A 146 7.90 -12.45 -0.32
C THR A 146 6.73 -12.99 0.49
N ASP A 147 5.64 -12.22 0.61
CA ASP A 147 4.44 -12.63 1.31
C ASP A 147 3.32 -13.06 0.37
N ALA A 148 2.17 -13.43 0.96
CA ALA A 148 1.01 -13.92 0.24
C ALA A 148 0.02 -12.81 -0.15
N ILE A 149 0.32 -11.53 0.12
CA ILE A 149 -0.60 -10.41 -0.03
C ILE A 149 -0.19 -9.57 -1.24
N TRP A 150 -0.88 -9.77 -2.35
CA TRP A 150 -0.57 -9.11 -3.62
C TRP A 150 -1.71 -8.21 -4.09
N LEU A 151 -1.50 -6.88 -4.01
CA LEU A 151 -2.50 -5.88 -4.38
C LEU A 151 -3.01 -6.00 -5.83
N PHE A 152 -2.12 -6.40 -6.75
CA PHE A 152 -2.41 -6.55 -8.18
C PHE A 152 -2.54 -8.01 -8.63
N GLY A 153 -2.35 -8.96 -7.71
CA GLY A 153 -2.32 -10.41 -7.96
C GLY A 153 -0.90 -10.97 -8.05
N ASP A 154 -0.78 -12.24 -7.64
CA ASP A 154 0.44 -13.06 -7.54
C ASP A 154 0.64 -14.00 -8.74
N SER A 155 -0.35 -14.10 -9.64
CA SER A 155 -0.21 -14.86 -10.88
C SER A 155 0.92 -14.30 -11.75
N ARG A 156 1.61 -15.18 -12.48
CA ARG A 156 2.63 -14.81 -13.48
C ARG A 156 2.20 -13.68 -14.41
N ASP A 157 0.97 -13.71 -14.93
CA ASP A 157 0.47 -12.65 -15.82
C ASP A 157 0.34 -11.30 -15.10
N ALA A 158 -0.10 -11.30 -13.84
CA ALA A 158 -0.22 -10.09 -13.02
C ALA A 158 1.15 -9.51 -12.63
N ILE A 159 2.11 -10.38 -12.33
CA ILE A 159 3.51 -9.99 -12.05
C ILE A 159 4.15 -9.40 -13.32
N THR A 160 4.03 -10.10 -14.45
CA THR A 160 4.50 -9.65 -15.76
C THR A 160 3.94 -8.28 -16.12
N GLU A 161 2.62 -8.10 -15.98
CA GLU A 161 1.95 -6.83 -16.22
C GLU A 161 2.51 -5.71 -15.31
N SER A 162 2.78 -6.01 -14.04
CA SER A 162 3.32 -5.01 -13.10
C SER A 162 4.76 -4.62 -13.43
N ILE A 163 5.60 -5.59 -13.83
CA ILE A 163 7.00 -5.34 -14.20
C ILE A 163 7.07 -4.55 -15.50
N ILE A 164 6.30 -4.94 -16.53
CA ILE A 164 6.37 -4.31 -17.84
C ILE A 164 5.78 -2.89 -17.80
N ASN A 165 4.59 -2.72 -17.24
CA ASN A 165 3.84 -1.47 -17.34
C ASN A 165 3.92 -0.58 -16.08
N GLY A 166 4.54 -1.09 -15.01
CA GLY A 166 4.64 -0.36 -13.75
C GLY A 166 3.30 -0.25 -13.01
N ARG A 167 3.32 0.43 -11.85
CA ARG A 167 2.16 0.67 -10.98
C ARG A 167 2.23 2.06 -10.35
N ALA A 168 1.18 2.83 -10.54
CA ALA A 168 1.05 4.19 -10.01
C ALA A 168 -0.36 4.47 -9.47
N GLY A 169 -0.86 3.63 -8.55
CA GLY A 169 -2.18 3.83 -7.92
C GLY A 169 -2.31 5.21 -7.24
N VAL A 170 -3.50 5.74 -6.98
CA VAL A 170 -3.62 7.06 -6.33
C VAL A 170 -4.53 6.95 -5.13
N MET A 171 -4.09 7.52 -4.01
CA MET A 171 -4.95 7.79 -2.86
C MET A 171 -5.12 9.31 -2.77
N PRO A 172 -6.32 9.86 -3.03
CA PRO A 172 -6.50 11.31 -3.07
C PRO A 172 -6.32 11.92 -1.68
N SER A 173 -5.69 13.09 -1.60
CA SER A 173 -5.69 13.91 -0.39
C SER A 173 -7.13 14.25 0.02
N TRP A 174 -7.40 14.09 1.31
CA TRP A 174 -8.66 14.52 1.92
C TRP A 174 -8.54 15.84 2.67
N ASN A 175 -7.33 16.42 2.76
CA ASN A 175 -7.16 17.80 3.22
C ASN A 175 -8.01 18.76 2.37
N GLY A 176 -8.64 19.73 3.04
CA GLY A 176 -9.56 20.67 2.42
C GLY A 176 -10.93 20.10 2.03
N LYS A 177 -11.12 18.78 2.02
CA LYS A 177 -12.41 18.12 1.76
C LYS A 177 -13.06 17.57 3.03
N LEU A 178 -12.24 17.01 3.92
CA LEU A 178 -12.65 16.56 5.24
C LEU A 178 -12.11 17.52 6.30
N SER A 179 -12.87 17.72 7.37
CA SER A 179 -12.37 18.44 8.54
C SER A 179 -11.29 17.62 9.27
N ALA A 180 -10.43 18.29 10.02
CA ALA A 180 -9.41 17.62 10.85
C ALA A 180 -10.02 16.56 11.78
N SER A 181 -11.21 16.81 12.34
CA SER A 181 -11.92 15.80 13.16
C SER A 181 -12.37 14.57 12.35
N GLN A 182 -12.77 14.74 11.09
CA GLN A 182 -13.15 13.62 10.22
C GLN A 182 -11.94 12.79 9.82
N ILE A 183 -10.85 13.44 9.44
CA ILE A 183 -9.58 12.79 9.12
C ILE A 183 -9.10 11.99 10.34
N ALA A 184 -9.06 12.61 11.52
CA ALA A 184 -8.64 11.95 12.75
C ALA A 184 -9.56 10.76 13.10
N ALA A 185 -10.88 10.92 12.98
CA ALA A 185 -11.85 9.87 13.26
C ALA A 185 -11.76 8.68 12.29
N VAL A 186 -11.66 8.94 10.97
CA VAL A 186 -11.56 7.85 9.98
C VAL A 186 -10.22 7.11 10.10
N SER A 187 -9.15 7.81 10.48
CA SER A 187 -7.84 7.19 10.73
C SER A 187 -7.90 6.26 11.94
N ALA A 188 -8.50 6.70 13.05
CA ALA A 188 -8.74 5.85 14.22
C ALA A 188 -9.63 4.64 13.89
N TYR A 189 -10.65 4.82 13.04
CA TYR A 189 -11.50 3.72 12.59
C TYR A 189 -10.74 2.70 11.75
N VAL A 190 -9.94 3.15 10.78
CA VAL A 190 -9.12 2.27 9.93
C VAL A 190 -8.07 1.53 10.77
N HIS A 191 -7.41 2.23 11.70
CA HIS A 191 -6.46 1.62 12.66
C HIS A 191 -7.10 0.49 13.47
N GLN A 192 -8.34 0.69 13.94
CA GLN A 192 -9.10 -0.34 14.66
C GLN A 192 -9.38 -1.62 13.82
N LEU A 193 -9.51 -1.50 12.49
CA LEU A 193 -9.93 -2.61 11.63
C LEU A 193 -8.83 -3.63 11.36
N GLY A 194 -7.61 -3.16 11.12
CA GLY A 194 -6.46 -3.99 10.72
C GLY A 194 -5.10 -3.34 10.98
N GLY A 195 -5.07 -2.13 11.55
CA GLY A 195 -3.83 -1.41 11.84
C GLY A 195 -3.19 -1.86 13.14
N GLY A 196 -3.03 -3.17 13.38
CA GLY A 196 -2.45 -3.73 14.61
C GLY A 196 -0.96 -3.43 14.84
N GLU A 197 -0.48 -2.28 14.37
CA GLU A 197 0.77 -1.61 14.70
C GLU A 197 0.55 -0.43 15.65
#